data_AF-A0A9P6JHQ9-F1
#
_entry.id   AF-A0A9P6JHQ9-F1
#
_cell.length_a   1.000
_cell.length_b   1.000
_cell.length_c   1.000
_cell.angle_alpha   90.00
_cell.angle_beta   90.00
_cell.angle_gamma   90.00
#
_symmetry.space_group_name_H-M   'P 1'
#
loop_
_entity.id
_entity.type
_entity.pdbx_description
1 polymer ?
#
loop_
_entity_poly.entity_id
_entity_poly.type
_entity_poly.pdbx_seq_one_letter_code
_entity_poly.pdbx_strand_id
1 'polypeptide(L)'
;SSSVHQWSLFPASMHSPQLLKLVNTKITSTTVEYLVDLVVDVGTHGFRRTSSTRPKLQVSKTFVDLVKRVLRAAEITMPTLLVTLVYLERAKTVIEIPEDKMTLERVFLGALITASKYLNDVTWRNVHWSMFTALFGKNDIGHIERQFLQVLDYQLRVSEEDILNHYEGVATPTASHPRKRGSKLPASTSHLRR
;
A
#
# COMPACT_ATOMS: atom_id res chain seq x y z
N SER A 1 19.67 -5.85 28.62
CA SER A 1 19.82 -6.35 27.23
C SER A 1 18.68 -5.76 26.43
N SER A 2 18.94 -4.75 25.62
CA SER A 2 17.91 -4.14 24.75
C SER A 2 17.61 -5.15 23.64
N SER A 3 16.40 -5.70 23.62
CA SER A 3 16.00 -6.64 22.58
C SER A 3 16.08 -5.94 21.21
N VAL A 4 16.86 -6.52 20.30
CA VAL A 4 16.82 -6.14 18.89
C VAL A 4 15.40 -6.38 18.40
N HIS A 5 14.83 -5.40 17.71
CA HIS A 5 13.47 -5.51 17.22
C HIS A 5 13.42 -6.49 16.04
N GLN A 6 12.44 -7.39 15.97
CA GLN A 6 12.40 -8.46 14.95
C GLN A 6 12.44 -7.94 13.50
N TRP A 7 12.04 -6.69 13.28
CA TRP A 7 11.97 -6.06 11.96
C TRP A 7 13.07 -5.01 11.73
N SER A 8 14.08 -4.94 12.60
CA SER A 8 15.16 -3.95 12.53
C SER A 8 16.47 -4.50 13.07
N LEU A 9 17.58 -4.07 12.49
CA LEU A 9 18.91 -4.36 13.02
C LEU A 9 19.28 -3.45 14.22
N PHE A 10 18.44 -2.45 14.51
CA PHE A 10 18.63 -1.55 15.64
C PHE A 10 17.88 -2.05 16.89
N PRO A 11 18.38 -1.73 18.08
CA PRO A 11 17.65 -1.92 19.33
C PRO A 11 16.25 -1.28 19.29
N ALA A 12 15.26 -1.96 19.87
CA ALA A 12 13.90 -1.41 19.98
C ALA A 12 13.88 0.00 20.61
N SER A 13 14.79 0.29 21.54
CA SER A 13 14.92 1.59 22.21
C SER A 13 15.32 2.75 21.29
N MET A 14 15.79 2.49 20.07
CA MET A 14 16.15 3.51 19.09
C MET A 14 14.97 3.90 18.18
N HIS A 15 13.87 3.15 18.22
CA HIS A 15 12.68 3.42 17.42
C HIS A 15 11.68 4.29 18.18
N SER A 16 10.87 5.05 17.45
CA SER A 16 9.75 5.78 18.05
C SER A 16 8.79 4.81 18.77
N PRO A 17 8.36 5.10 20.03
CA PRO A 17 7.38 4.28 20.72
C PRO A 17 6.06 4.13 19.97
N GLN A 18 5.66 5.17 19.20
CA GLN A 18 4.46 5.15 18.37
C GLN A 18 4.59 4.14 17.23
N LEU A 19 5.77 4.05 16.61
CA LEU A 19 6.05 3.09 15.55
C LEU A 19 5.98 1.66 16.10
N LEU A 20 6.62 1.41 17.25
CA LEU A 20 6.59 0.08 17.88
C LEU A 20 5.17 -0.33 18.27
N LYS A 21 4.37 0.61 18.78
CA LYS A 21 2.95 0.35 19.06
C LYS A 21 2.22 -0.04 17.78
N LEU A 22 2.44 0.71 16.70
CA LEU A 22 1.77 0.49 15.42
C LEU A 22 2.14 -0.87 14.80
N VAL A 23 3.43 -1.20 14.73
CA VAL A 23 3.94 -2.46 14.17
C VAL A 23 3.42 -3.68 14.93
N ASN A 24 3.25 -3.57 16.25
CA ASN A 24 2.76 -4.68 17.08
C ASN A 24 1.23 -4.76 17.15
N THR A 25 0.49 -3.86 16.48
CA THR A 25 -0.97 -3.96 16.41
C THR A 25 -1.42 -5.12 15.51
N LYS A 26 -2.57 -5.70 15.83
CA LYS A 26 -3.23 -6.70 14.98
C LYS A 26 -4.00 -6.00 13.86
N ILE A 27 -4.10 -6.63 12.70
CA ILE A 27 -4.93 -6.14 11.61
C ILE A 27 -6.41 -6.29 12.01
N THR A 28 -7.12 -5.18 12.18
CA THR A 28 -8.54 -5.13 12.58
C THR A 28 -9.44 -4.80 11.37
N SER A 29 -10.77 -4.84 11.55
CA SER A 29 -11.71 -4.38 10.51
C SER A 29 -11.48 -2.91 10.15
N THR A 30 -11.19 -2.07 11.15
CA THR A 30 -10.92 -0.64 10.95
C THR A 30 -9.68 -0.41 10.08
N THR A 31 -8.62 -1.20 10.27
CA THR A 31 -7.42 -1.14 9.41
C THR A 31 -7.76 -1.54 7.97
N VAL A 32 -8.60 -2.57 7.79
CA VAL A 32 -9.04 -3.01 6.46
C VAL A 32 -9.92 -1.96 5.78
N GLU A 33 -10.81 -1.30 6.52
CA GLU A 33 -11.62 -0.18 6.03
C GLU A 33 -10.75 0.99 5.58
N TYR A 34 -9.76 1.39 6.39
CA TYR A 34 -8.79 2.41 6.03
C TYR A 34 -8.00 2.06 4.76
N LEU A 35 -7.56 0.80 4.63
CA LEU A 35 -6.89 0.31 3.43
C LEU A 35 -7.79 0.42 2.19
N VAL A 36 -9.06 -0.02 2.30
CA VAL A 36 -10.03 0.04 1.21
C VAL A 36 -10.26 1.49 0.79
N ASP A 37 -10.46 2.41 1.73
CA ASP A 37 -10.64 3.83 1.45
C ASP A 37 -9.43 4.45 0.77
N LEU A 38 -8.21 4.06 1.16
CA LEU A 38 -6.99 4.51 0.51
C LEU A 38 -6.89 3.97 -0.93
N VAL A 39 -7.21 2.70 -1.18
CA VAL A 39 -7.21 2.14 -2.55
C VAL A 39 -8.21 2.87 -3.45
N VAL A 40 -9.42 3.14 -2.95
CA VAL A 40 -10.45 3.88 -3.69
C VAL A 40 -9.99 5.30 -4.01
N ASP A 41 -9.37 5.97 -3.05
CA ASP A 41 -8.84 7.32 -3.24
C ASP A 41 -7.72 7.35 -4.29
N VAL A 42 -6.79 6.39 -4.26
CA VAL A 42 -5.74 6.23 -5.28
C VAL A 42 -6.35 5.97 -6.66
N GLY A 43 -7.31 5.04 -6.75
CA GLY A 43 -8.01 4.73 -7.99
C GLY A 43 -8.74 5.94 -8.59
N THR A 44 -9.42 6.71 -7.72
CA THR A 44 -10.14 7.92 -8.12
C THR A 44 -9.18 8.99 -8.62
N HIS A 45 -8.03 9.17 -7.96
CA HIS A 45 -7.00 10.10 -8.39
C HIS A 45 -6.36 9.70 -9.73
N GLY A 46 -6.11 8.41 -9.95
CA GLY A 46 -5.57 7.92 -11.22
C GLY A 46 -6.49 8.17 -12.41
N PHE A 47 -7.80 7.98 -12.23
CA PHE A 47 -8.77 8.25 -13.29
C PHE A 47 -8.92 9.73 -13.64
N ARG A 48 -8.76 10.63 -12.66
CA ARG A 48 -8.80 12.09 -12.90
C ARG A 48 -7.72 12.58 -13.87
N ARG A 49 -6.66 11.79 -14.10
CA ARG A 49 -5.58 12.13 -15.03
C ARG A 49 -5.89 11.67 -16.45
N THR A 50 -6.66 10.59 -16.60
CA THR A 50 -6.94 9.96 -17.89
C THR A 50 -8.30 10.34 -18.47
N SER A 51 -9.22 10.87 -17.67
CA SER A 51 -10.56 11.27 -18.12
C SER A 51 -11.10 12.52 -17.42
N SER A 52 -11.91 13.29 -18.16
CA SER A 52 -12.55 14.53 -17.72
C SER A 52 -13.81 14.29 -16.86
N THR A 53 -14.44 13.12 -17.01
CA THR A 53 -15.61 12.71 -16.20
C THR A 53 -15.16 12.08 -14.89
N ARG A 54 -15.89 12.35 -13.79
CA ARG A 54 -15.64 11.71 -12.49
C ARG A 54 -16.36 10.36 -12.42
N PRO A 55 -15.69 9.21 -12.61
CA PRO A 55 -16.30 7.95 -12.23
C PRO A 55 -16.31 7.91 -10.71
N LYS A 56 -17.47 7.61 -10.14
CA LYS A 56 -17.51 7.12 -8.77
C LYS A 56 -17.11 5.65 -8.84
N LEU A 57 -15.83 5.36 -8.57
CA LEU A 57 -15.41 4.00 -8.25
C LEU A 57 -16.17 3.59 -6.99
N GLN A 58 -17.21 2.77 -7.17
CA GLN A 58 -17.99 2.27 -6.04
C GLN A 58 -17.28 1.07 -5.43
N VAL A 59 -17.09 1.11 -4.11
CA VAL A 59 -16.63 -0.05 -3.34
C VAL A 59 -17.70 -1.12 -3.43
N SER A 60 -17.38 -2.21 -4.11
CA SER A 60 -18.22 -3.40 -4.12
C SER A 60 -17.93 -4.25 -2.88
N LYS A 61 -18.95 -4.95 -2.38
CA LYS A 61 -18.77 -5.97 -1.34
C LYS A 61 -17.73 -7.02 -1.76
N THR A 62 -17.70 -7.37 -3.05
CA THR A 62 -16.75 -8.33 -3.63
C THR A 62 -15.29 -7.87 -3.50
N PHE A 63 -15.01 -6.57 -3.64
CA PHE A 63 -13.67 -6.03 -3.44
C PHE A 63 -13.23 -6.13 -1.97
N VAL A 64 -14.10 -5.75 -1.02
CA VAL A 64 -13.78 -5.85 0.41
C VAL A 64 -13.53 -7.31 0.81
N ASP A 65 -14.33 -8.25 0.29
CA ASP A 65 -14.16 -9.68 0.53
C ASP A 65 -12.85 -10.21 -0.08
N LEU A 66 -12.44 -9.70 -1.25
CA LEU A 66 -11.14 -9.99 -1.84
C LEU A 66 -10.00 -9.54 -0.92
N VAL A 67 -10.03 -8.28 -0.47
CA VAL A 67 -9.01 -7.73 0.43
C VAL A 67 -8.87 -8.61 1.67
N LYS A 68 -9.98 -8.91 2.35
CA LYS A 68 -9.97 -9.77 3.56
C LYS A 68 -9.43 -11.16 3.27
N ARG A 69 -9.81 -11.77 2.14
CA ARG A 69 -9.35 -13.11 1.74
C ARG A 69 -7.84 -13.12 1.49
N VAL A 70 -7.33 -12.17 0.71
CA VAL A 70 -5.90 -12.10 0.36
C VAL A 70 -5.05 -11.84 1.60
N LEU A 71 -5.44 -10.89 2.46
CA LEU A 71 -4.71 -10.62 3.70
C LEU A 71 -4.60 -11.86 4.61
N ARG A 72 -5.69 -12.65 4.69
CA ARG A 72 -5.70 -13.89 5.48
C ARG A 72 -4.90 -15.01 4.82
N ALA A 73 -5.13 -15.27 3.53
CA ALA A 73 -4.52 -16.40 2.81
C ALA A 73 -3.02 -16.24 2.60
N ALA A 74 -2.54 -15.00 2.43
CA ALA A 74 -1.11 -14.71 2.30
C ALA A 74 -0.42 -14.44 3.65
N GLU A 75 -1.15 -14.57 4.76
CA GLU A 75 -0.65 -14.34 6.14
C GLU A 75 0.03 -12.97 6.31
N ILE A 76 -0.62 -11.92 5.81
CA ILE A 76 -0.04 -10.58 5.80
C ILE A 76 0.12 -10.06 7.22
N THR A 77 1.34 -9.62 7.54
CA THR A 77 1.71 -9.01 8.82
C THR A 77 1.42 -7.51 8.82
N MET A 78 1.27 -6.92 10.01
CA MET A 78 1.07 -5.47 10.13
C MET A 78 2.19 -4.64 9.48
N PRO A 79 3.50 -4.94 9.64
CA PRO A 79 4.57 -4.27 8.90
C PRO A 79 4.38 -4.29 7.38
N THR A 80 4.01 -5.44 6.82
CA THR A 80 3.76 -5.57 5.38
C THR A 80 2.57 -4.71 4.95
N LEU A 81 1.52 -4.67 5.76
CA LEU A 81 0.37 -3.82 5.49
C LEU A 81 0.73 -2.33 5.59
N LEU A 82 1.54 -1.92 6.57
CA LEU A 82 2.00 -0.53 6.71
C LEU A 82 2.81 -0.07 5.49
N VAL A 83 3.73 -0.90 4.98
CA VAL A 83 4.47 -0.60 3.74
C VAL A 83 3.53 -0.56 2.52
N THR A 84 2.51 -1.42 2.49
CA THR A 84 1.48 -1.38 1.45
C THR A 84 0.75 -0.03 1.44
N LEU A 85 0.39 0.51 2.61
CA LEU A 85 -0.26 1.82 2.74
C LEU A 85 0.65 2.96 2.23
N VAL A 86 1.93 2.93 2.59
CA VAL A 86 2.94 3.90 2.11
C VAL A 86 3.03 3.88 0.58
N TYR A 87 3.10 2.69 -0.01
CA TYR A 87 3.17 2.54 -1.46
C TYR A 87 1.91 3.03 -2.18
N LEU A 88 0.73 2.81 -1.61
CA LEU A 88 -0.53 3.35 -2.13
C LEU A 88 -0.55 4.89 -2.09
N GLU A 89 -0.14 5.51 -0.97
CA GLU A 89 -0.10 6.97 -0.85
C GLU A 89 0.88 7.60 -1.85
N ARG A 90 2.04 6.99 -2.08
CA ARG A 90 3.01 7.42 -3.11
C ARG A 90 2.42 7.32 -4.51
N ALA A 91 1.76 6.20 -4.82
CA ALA A 91 1.15 5.95 -6.13
C ALA A 91 0.06 6.99 -6.48
N LYS A 92 -0.64 7.55 -5.50
CA LYS A 92 -1.74 8.53 -5.69
C LYS A 92 -1.40 9.69 -6.63
N THR A 93 -0.15 10.15 -6.62
CA THR A 93 0.27 11.33 -7.39
C THR A 93 0.83 11.02 -8.77
N VAL A 94 1.10 9.75 -9.07
CA VAL A 94 1.81 9.31 -10.29
C VAL A 94 0.96 8.34 -11.10
N ILE A 95 0.09 7.57 -10.46
CA ILE A 95 -0.65 6.50 -11.12
C ILE A 95 -1.58 7.07 -12.19
N GLU A 96 -1.46 6.51 -13.38
CA GLU A 96 -2.37 6.74 -14.50
C GLU A 96 -3.07 5.42 -14.78
N ILE A 97 -4.39 5.43 -14.65
CA ILE A 97 -5.18 4.22 -14.72
C ILE A 97 -5.97 4.28 -16.02
N PRO A 98 -5.70 3.38 -16.98
CA PRO A 98 -6.56 3.23 -18.13
C PRO A 98 -7.93 2.76 -17.64
N GLU A 99 -9.00 3.09 -18.38
CA GLU A 99 -10.36 2.63 -18.08
C GLU A 99 -10.45 1.11 -18.25
N ASP A 100 -9.96 0.36 -17.26
CA ASP A 100 -9.94 -1.09 -17.22
C ASP A 100 -10.80 -1.60 -16.06
N LYS A 101 -11.34 -2.79 -16.27
CA LYS A 101 -12.06 -3.54 -15.24
C LYS A 101 -11.09 -3.87 -14.11
N MET A 102 -11.63 -3.91 -12.89
CA MET A 102 -10.91 -4.36 -11.69
C MET A 102 -9.70 -3.49 -11.30
N THR A 103 -9.81 -2.18 -11.56
CA THR A 103 -8.80 -1.19 -11.20
C THR A 103 -8.41 -1.25 -9.71
N LEU A 104 -9.39 -1.31 -8.81
CA LEU A 104 -9.13 -1.29 -7.37
C LEU A 104 -8.35 -2.53 -6.93
N GLU A 105 -8.72 -3.69 -7.48
CA GLU A 105 -8.06 -4.96 -7.25
C GLU A 105 -6.61 -4.91 -7.72
N ARG A 106 -6.35 -4.39 -8.92
CA ARG A 106 -4.99 -4.28 -9.47
C ARG A 106 -4.13 -3.33 -8.63
N VAL A 107 -4.66 -2.16 -8.23
CA VAL A 107 -3.95 -1.18 -7.40
C VAL A 107 -3.62 -1.79 -6.03
N PHE A 108 -4.60 -2.42 -5.38
CA PHE A 108 -4.41 -3.10 -4.10
C PHE A 108 -3.34 -4.21 -4.20
N LEU A 109 -3.47 -5.10 -5.19
CA LEU A 109 -2.56 -6.24 -5.35
C LEU A 109 -1.15 -5.80 -5.73
N GLY A 110 -1.00 -4.81 -6.60
CA GLY A 110 0.29 -4.24 -6.95
C GLY A 110 1.04 -3.77 -5.71
N ALA A 111 0.40 -2.93 -4.89
CA ALA A 111 1.00 -2.41 -3.66
C ALA A 111 1.35 -3.53 -2.67
N LEU A 112 0.42 -4.46 -2.42
CA LEU A 112 0.59 -5.51 -1.42
C LEU A 112 1.66 -6.52 -1.80
N ILE A 113 1.69 -6.95 -3.07
CA ILE A 113 2.67 -7.92 -3.56
C ILE A 113 4.06 -7.30 -3.53
N THR A 114 4.20 -6.05 -3.99
CA THR A 114 5.49 -5.33 -3.91
C THR A 114 5.96 -5.17 -2.48
N ALA A 115 5.08 -4.80 -1.54
CA ALA A 115 5.43 -4.69 -0.11
C ALA A 115 5.86 -6.03 0.49
N SER A 116 5.09 -7.10 0.23
CA SER A 116 5.38 -8.45 0.72
C SER A 116 6.72 -8.95 0.19
N LYS A 117 7.01 -8.73 -1.09
CA LYS A 117 8.29 -9.16 -1.68
C LYS A 117 9.48 -8.32 -1.25
N TYR A 118 9.26 -7.05 -0.93
CA TYR A 118 10.33 -6.15 -0.49
C TYR A 118 10.79 -6.44 0.94
N LEU A 119 9.86 -6.78 1.84
CA LEU A 119 10.16 -6.93 3.26
C LEU A 119 10.61 -8.33 3.70
N ASN A 120 10.31 -9.37 2.91
CA ASN A 120 10.50 -10.76 3.35
C ASN A 120 11.58 -11.44 2.51
N ASP A 121 12.50 -12.15 3.16
CA ASP A 121 13.55 -12.92 2.46
C ASP A 121 12.99 -14.14 1.73
N VAL A 122 11.90 -14.71 2.26
CA VAL A 122 11.13 -15.80 1.65
C VAL A 122 9.74 -15.28 1.30
N THR A 123 9.38 -15.38 0.04
CA THR A 123 8.16 -14.75 -0.48
C THR A 123 7.30 -15.73 -1.27
N TRP A 124 6.01 -15.45 -1.33
CA TRP A 124 5.08 -16.19 -2.16
C TRP A 124 5.37 -15.96 -3.65
N ARG A 125 5.54 -17.06 -4.39
CA ARG A 125 5.64 -17.04 -5.86
C ARG A 125 4.31 -16.61 -6.49
N ASN A 126 4.34 -16.03 -7.69
CA ASN A 126 3.15 -15.51 -8.38
C ASN A 126 2.02 -16.55 -8.57
N VAL A 127 2.35 -17.85 -8.63
CA VAL A 127 1.34 -18.92 -8.66
C VAL A 127 0.49 -18.97 -7.37
N HIS A 128 1.07 -18.68 -6.21
CA HIS A 128 0.33 -18.64 -4.94
C HIS A 128 -0.55 -17.41 -4.84
N TRP A 129 -0.03 -16.24 -5.26
CA TRP A 129 -0.83 -15.03 -5.37
C TRP A 129 -2.04 -15.19 -6.30
N SER A 130 -1.88 -15.92 -7.40
CA SER A 130 -2.99 -16.30 -8.28
C SER A 130 -4.06 -17.12 -7.53
N MET A 131 -3.64 -18.10 -6.71
CA MET A 131 -4.55 -18.90 -5.88
C MET A 131 -5.26 -18.07 -4.79
N PHE A 132 -4.55 -17.15 -4.12
CA PHE A 132 -5.12 -16.31 -3.06
C PHE A 132 -6.19 -15.34 -3.57
N THR A 133 -5.98 -14.79 -4.77
CA THR A 133 -6.93 -13.85 -5.37
C THR A 133 -8.10 -14.57 -6.02
N ALA A 134 -7.86 -15.73 -6.66
CA ALA A 134 -8.79 -16.45 -7.52
C ALA A 134 -9.39 -15.59 -8.66
N LEU A 135 -8.72 -14.50 -9.01
CA LEU A 135 -9.17 -13.52 -10.02
C LEU A 135 -8.17 -13.37 -11.17
N PHE A 136 -6.89 -13.55 -10.89
CA PHE A 136 -5.79 -13.28 -11.83
C PHE A 136 -4.92 -14.52 -11.99
N GLY A 137 -4.52 -14.81 -13.23
CA GLY A 137 -3.53 -15.85 -13.51
C GLY A 137 -2.14 -15.43 -13.05
N LYS A 138 -1.21 -16.39 -12.93
CA LYS A 138 0.19 -16.10 -12.53
C LYS A 138 0.88 -15.02 -13.38
N ASN A 139 0.52 -14.96 -14.67
CA ASN A 139 1.09 -13.99 -15.61
C ASN A 139 0.52 -12.61 -15.32
N ASP A 140 -0.79 -12.49 -15.09
CA ASP A 140 -1.45 -11.23 -14.73
C ASP A 140 -0.88 -10.67 -13.42
N ILE A 141 -0.68 -11.52 -12.41
CA ILE A 141 -0.01 -11.14 -11.16
C ILE A 141 1.37 -10.53 -11.44
N GLY A 142 2.17 -11.15 -12.30
CA GLY A 142 3.48 -10.62 -12.68
C GLY A 142 3.39 -9.29 -13.44
N HIS A 143 2.35 -9.07 -14.25
CA HIS A 143 2.15 -7.78 -14.92
C HIS A 143 1.72 -6.70 -13.93
N ILE A 144 0.78 -7.00 -13.04
CA ILE A 144 0.30 -6.08 -11.99
C ILE A 144 1.47 -5.61 -11.13
N GLU A 145 2.30 -6.55 -10.67
CA GLU A 145 3.51 -6.23 -9.89
C GLU A 145 4.47 -5.32 -10.66
N ARG A 146 4.81 -5.67 -11.91
CA ARG A 146 5.73 -4.85 -12.73
C ARG A 146 5.19 -3.46 -13.01
N GLN A 147 3.92 -3.34 -13.33
CA GLN A 147 3.28 -2.04 -13.56
C GLN A 147 3.30 -1.18 -12.28
N PHE A 148 3.02 -1.79 -11.13
CA PHE A 148 3.04 -1.06 -9.87
C PHE A 148 4.46 -0.61 -9.47
N LEU A 149 5.48 -1.42 -9.73
CA LEU A 149 6.89 -1.03 -9.57
C LEU A 149 7.27 0.17 -10.45
N GLN A 150 6.76 0.22 -11.69
CA GLN A 150 6.95 1.36 -12.59
C GLN A 150 6.27 2.62 -12.05
N VAL A 151 5.07 2.50 -11.49
CA VAL A 151 4.37 3.63 -10.84
C VAL A 151 5.17 4.20 -9.67
N LEU A 152 5.89 3.35 -8.92
CA LEU A 152 6.77 3.78 -7.85
C LEU A 152 8.15 4.27 -8.32
N ASP A 153 8.45 4.19 -9.62
CA ASP A 153 9.80 4.41 -10.17
C ASP A 153 10.88 3.62 -9.39
N TYR A 154 10.52 2.40 -8.96
CA TYR A 154 11.36 1.53 -8.12
C TYR A 154 11.85 2.17 -6.79
N GLN A 155 11.24 3.27 -6.34
CA GLN A 155 11.55 3.92 -5.06
C GLN A 155 10.88 3.21 -3.88
N LEU A 156 11.43 2.04 -3.53
CA LEU A 156 10.88 1.12 -2.51
C LEU A 156 11.31 1.44 -1.07
N ARG A 157 12.28 2.34 -0.87
CA ARG A 157 12.76 2.67 0.48
C ARG A 157 11.64 3.30 1.31
N VAL A 158 11.40 2.74 2.50
CA VAL A 158 10.42 3.25 3.46
C VAL A 158 11.14 3.73 4.72
N SER A 159 10.79 4.92 5.19
CA SER A 159 11.26 5.52 6.44
C SER A 159 10.23 5.34 7.57
N GLU A 160 10.64 5.57 8.82
CA GLU A 160 9.71 5.58 9.94
C GLU A 160 8.64 6.66 9.80
N GLU A 161 9.01 7.83 9.25
CA GLU A 161 8.10 8.94 9.01
C GLU A 161 6.98 8.56 8.03
N ASP A 162 7.35 7.86 6.93
CA ASP A 162 6.37 7.34 5.98
C ASP A 162 5.31 6.46 6.69
N ILE A 163 5.75 5.58 7.59
CA ILE A 163 4.86 4.68 8.34
C ILE A 163 4.00 5.47 9.33
N LEU A 164 4.59 6.41 10.06
CA LEU A 164 3.90 7.21 11.07
C LEU A 164 2.84 8.13 10.47
N ASN A 165 2.95 8.52 9.19
CA ASN A 165 1.90 9.25 8.49
C ASN A 165 0.57 8.48 8.41
N HIS A 166 0.58 7.16 8.57
CA HIS A 166 -0.61 6.31 8.62
C HIS A 166 -1.08 5.99 10.05
N TYR A 167 -0.39 6.47 11.09
CA TYR A 167 -0.67 6.12 12.48
C TYR A 167 -2.14 6.37 12.86
N GLU A 168 -2.67 7.55 12.57
CA GLU A 168 -4.05 7.91 12.91
C GLU A 168 -5.07 7.00 12.21
N GLY A 169 -4.89 6.73 10.91
CA GLY A 169 -5.80 5.90 10.13
C GLY A 169 -5.86 4.44 10.58
N VAL A 170 -4.76 3.94 11.17
CA VAL A 170 -4.67 2.57 11.68
C VAL A 170 -5.06 2.49 13.16
N ALA A 171 -4.67 3.48 13.98
CA ALA A 171 -4.84 3.47 15.43
C ALA A 171 -6.23 3.97 15.90
N THR A 172 -6.95 4.76 15.10
CA THR A 172 -8.25 5.31 15.49
C THR A 172 -9.42 4.59 14.79
N PRO A 173 -10.40 4.06 15.54
CA PRO A 173 -11.69 3.64 14.99
C PRO A 173 -12.47 4.90 14.60
N THR A 174 -12.84 5.03 13.33
CA THR A 174 -13.13 6.30 12.65
C THR A 174 -14.38 7.07 13.08
N ALA A 175 -14.36 8.38 12.84
CA ALA A 175 -15.44 9.12 12.16
C ALA A 175 -14.80 10.30 11.39
N SER A 176 -14.73 10.23 10.05
CA SER A 176 -14.21 11.27 9.14
C SER A 176 -12.78 11.78 9.41
N HIS A 177 -11.79 11.24 8.69
CA HIS A 177 -10.43 11.80 8.72
C HIS A 177 -10.32 12.98 7.73
N PRO A 178 -10.09 14.23 8.17
CA PRO A 178 -9.72 15.31 7.28
C PRO A 178 -8.25 15.10 6.91
N ARG A 179 -8.01 14.43 5.77
CA ARG A 179 -6.66 14.19 5.23
C ARG A 179 -5.89 15.50 5.07
N LYS A 180 -4.77 15.65 5.78
CA LYS A 180 -3.80 16.72 5.51
C LYS A 180 -3.31 16.59 4.06
N ARG A 181 -3.51 17.63 3.25
CA ARG A 181 -2.91 17.74 1.91
C ARG A 181 -1.40 17.65 2.06
N GLY A 182 -0.79 16.70 1.37
CA GLY A 182 0.65 16.46 1.40
C GLY A 182 1.45 17.75 1.23
N SER A 183 2.45 17.91 2.09
CA SER A 183 3.56 18.83 1.87
C SER A 183 4.20 18.48 0.53
N LYS A 184 4.27 19.48 -0.37
CA LYS A 184 4.99 19.36 -1.64
C LYS A 184 6.41 18.87 -1.34
N LEU A 185 6.80 17.76 -1.97
CA LEU A 185 8.22 17.43 -2.11
C LEU A 185 8.93 18.63 -2.76
N PRO A 186 10.09 19.07 -2.24
CA PRO A 186 10.89 20.08 -2.93
C PRO A 186 11.36 19.49 -4.26
N ALA A 187 11.12 20.25 -5.34
CA ALA A 187 11.61 19.92 -6.67
C ALA A 187 13.13 19.81 -6.62
N SER A 188 13.66 18.63 -6.95
CA SER A 188 15.09 18.46 -7.21
C SER A 188 15.39 19.14 -8.55
N THR A 189 15.86 20.37 -8.50
CA THR A 189 16.46 21.07 -9.64
C THR A 189 17.81 20.43 -9.94
N SER A 190 17.85 19.46 -10.86
CA SER A 190 19.07 19.07 -11.55
C SER A 190 19.39 20.10 -12.63
N HIS A 191 19.96 21.23 -12.20
CA HIS A 191 20.78 22.07 -13.07
C HIS A 191 22.19 21.50 -13.13
N LEU A 192 22.60 21.00 -14.28
CA LEU A 192 23.94 21.17 -14.90
C LEU A 192 23.84 20.56 -16.32
N ARG A 193 23.50 21.33 -17.35
CA ARG A 193 24.39 22.11 -18.24
C ARG A 193 25.59 21.34 -18.82
N ARG A 194 25.47 21.12 -20.14
CA ARG A 194 26.47 20.94 -21.20
C ARG A 194 27.34 19.69 -21.18
#